data_AF-A0A842S7N9-F1
#
_entry.id   AF-A0A842S7N9-F1
#
_cell.length_a   1.000
_cell.length_b   1.000
_cell.length_c   1.000
_cell.angle_alpha   90.00
_cell.angle_beta   90.00
_cell.angle_gamma   90.00
#
_symmetry.space_group_name_H-M   'P 1'
#
loop_
_entity.id
_entity.type
_entity.pdbx_description
1 polymer ?
#
loop_
_entity_poly.entity_id
_entity_poly.type
_entity_poly.pdbx_seq_one_letter_code
_entity_poly.pdbx_strand_id
1 'polypeptide(L)' 'MYLIDLDIRGWQIFHKLNITELHDRMIVASYHFYKAKAIITRDSEIINEVACIWD' A
#
# COMPACT_ATOMS: atom_id res chain seq x y z
N MET A 1 -8.30 -18.09 1.00
CA MET A 1 -8.08 -17.07 -0.06
C MET A 1 -7.63 -15.80 0.65
N TYR A 2 -6.32 -15.62 0.79
CA TYR A 2 -5.75 -14.42 1.41
C TYR A 2 -5.74 -13.33 0.35
N LEU A 3 -6.72 -12.42 0.40
CA LEU A 3 -6.60 -11.17 -0.35
C LEU A 3 -5.57 -10.34 0.43
N ILE A 4 -4.30 -10.51 0.06
CA ILE A 4 -3.09 -9.93 0.66
C ILE A 4 -2.74 -10.55 2.02
N ASP A 5 -1.49 -11.01 2.13
CA ASP A 5 -0.88 -11.63 3.31
C ASP A 5 -0.55 -10.58 4.39
N LEU A 6 -1.57 -9.87 4.88
CA LEU A 6 -1.48 -8.91 5.99
C LEU A 6 -1.93 -9.60 7.29
N ASP A 7 -1.04 -9.63 8.28
CA ASP A 7 -1.42 -9.93 9.65
C ASP A 7 -2.04 -8.71 10.35
N ILE A 8 -2.37 -8.82 11.63
CA ILE A 8 -3.01 -7.73 12.39
C ILE A 8 -2.22 -6.41 12.37
N ARG A 9 -0.89 -6.46 12.23
CA ARG A 9 -0.04 -5.26 12.11
C ARG A 9 -0.21 -4.63 10.74
N GLY A 10 -0.31 -5.44 9.69
CA GLY A 10 -0.65 -4.98 8.34
C GLY A 10 -2.02 -4.28 8.30
N TRP A 11 -3.02 -4.84 8.95
CA TRP A 11 -4.35 -4.23 9.07
C TRP A 11 -4.34 -2.93 9.90
N GLN A 12 -3.52 -2.83 10.93
CA GLN A 12 -3.33 -1.59 11.68
C GLN A 12 -2.71 -0.47 10.83
N ILE A 13 -1.79 -0.81 9.92
CA ILE A 13 -1.25 0.16 8.95
C ILE A 13 -2.37 0.57 8.00
N PHE A 14 -3.07 -0.41 7.41
CA PHE A 14 -4.18 -0.17 6.48
C PHE A 14 -5.20 0.84 7.02
N HIS A 15 -5.63 0.70 8.28
CA HIS A 15 -6.62 1.62 8.87
C HIS A 15 -6.13 3.05 9.12
N LYS A 16 -4.82 3.30 9.07
CA LYS A 16 -4.23 4.63 9.26
C LYS A 16 -3.97 5.36 7.94
N LEU A 17 -4.07 4.67 6.81
CA LEU A 17 -3.85 5.25 5.48
C LEU A 17 -5.08 6.05 5.04
N ASN A 18 -4.84 7.25 4.53
CA ASN A 18 -5.87 8.14 4.00
C ASN A 18 -5.98 8.00 2.46
N ILE A 19 -6.07 6.76 2.00
CA ILE A 19 -6.24 6.42 0.58
C ILE A 19 -7.69 6.01 0.37
N THR A 20 -8.38 6.64 -0.57
CA THR A 20 -9.83 6.47 -0.77
C THR A 20 -10.14 5.06 -1.20
N GLU A 21 -9.43 4.58 -2.23
CA GLU A 21 -9.69 3.30 -2.85
C GLU A 21 -9.19 2.14 -1.99
N LEU A 22 -10.06 1.14 -1.81
CA LEU A 22 -9.77 -0.02 -0.96
C LEU A 22 -8.50 -0.75 -1.42
N HIS A 23 -8.39 -0.99 -2.72
CA HIS A 23 -7.32 -1.78 -3.31
C HIS A 23 -5.96 -1.06 -3.25
N ASP A 24 -5.94 0.25 -3.47
CA ASP A 24 -4.72 1.06 -3.34
C ASP A 24 -4.26 1.14 -1.89
N ARG A 25 -5.21 1.29 -0.96
CA ARG A 25 -4.90 1.24 0.48
C ARG A 25 -4.30 -0.10 0.89
N MET A 26 -4.78 -1.20 0.31
CA MET A 26 -4.25 -2.54 0.53
C MET A 26 -2.82 -2.69 -0.04
N ILE A 27 -2.55 -2.14 -1.23
CA ILE A 27 -1.22 -2.12 -1.86
C ILE A 27 -0.23 -1.33 -0.99
N VAL A 28 -0.61 -0.12 -0.56
CA VAL A 28 0.25 0.75 0.26
C VAL A 28 0.47 0.18 1.67
N ALA A 29 -0.54 -0.45 2.27
CA ALA A 29 -0.37 -1.15 3.54
C ALA A 29 0.66 -2.27 3.44
N SER A 30 0.65 -3.02 2.33
CA SER A 30 1.62 -4.08 2.05
C SER A 30 3.03 -3.52 1.87
N TYR A 31 3.18 -2.41 1.14
CA TYR A 31 4.46 -1.71 0.98
C TYR A 31 5.09 -1.37 2.33
N HIS A 32 4.32 -0.78 3.25
CA HIS A 32 4.81 -0.46 4.58
C HIS A 32 5.07 -1.69 5.44
N PHE A 33 4.21 -2.70 5.38
CA PHE A 33 4.34 -3.92 6.16
C PHE A 33 5.60 -4.72 5.79
N TYR A 34 5.85 -4.90 4.49
CA TYR A 34 7.04 -5.58 3.98
C TYR A 34 8.27 -4.68 3.88
N LYS A 35 8.15 -3.39 4.21
CA LYS A 35 9.22 -2.38 4.10
C LYS A 35 9.84 -2.38 2.70
N ALA A 36 8.98 -2.44 1.68
CA ALA A 36 9.42 -2.41 0.30
C ALA A 36 10.11 -1.08 -0.03
N LYS A 37 11.00 -1.11 -1.04
CA LYS A 37 11.76 0.08 -1.45
C LYS A 37 10.91 1.06 -2.27
N ALA A 38 10.02 0.53 -3.11
CA ALA A 38 9.12 1.32 -3.94
C ALA A 38 7.93 0.46 -4.41
N ILE A 39 6.88 1.12 -4.91
CA ILE A 39 5.77 0.52 -5.64
C ILE A 39 5.91 0.81 -7.13
N ILE A 40 5.66 -0.18 -7.98
CA ILE A 40 5.60 0.02 -9.43
C ILE A 40 4.15 0.37 -9.78
N THR A 41 3.86 1.66 -9.98
CA THR A 41 2.53 2.14 -10.36
C THR A 41 2.57 3.48 -11.09
N ARG A 42 1.57 3.75 -11.96
CA ARG A 42 1.25 5.10 -12.50
C ARG A 42 0.13 5.79 -11.72
N ASP A 43 -0.38 5.16 -10.66
CA ASP A 43 -1.50 5.69 -9.91
C ASP A 43 -1.11 6.94 -9.13
N SER A 44 -1.79 8.05 -9.41
CA SER A 44 -1.52 9.33 -8.78
C SER A 44 -1.81 9.36 -7.28
N GLU A 45 -2.80 8.59 -6.80
CA GLU A 45 -3.12 8.53 -5.36
C GLU A 45 -1.97 7.85 -4.61
N ILE A 46 -1.42 6.76 -5.17
CA ILE A 46 -0.29 6.04 -4.56
C ILE A 46 1.02 6.84 -4.64
N ILE A 47 1.29 7.51 -5.77
CA ILE A 47 2.53 8.29 -5.97
C ILE A 47 2.70 9.40 -4.92
N ASN A 48 1.61 9.96 -4.42
CA ASN A 48 1.64 11.01 -3.40
C ASN A 48 1.94 10.47 -1.99
N GLU A 49 1.74 9.17 -1.75
CA GLU A 49 1.86 8.56 -0.42
C GLU A 49 3.19 7.82 -0.21
N VAL A 50 3.76 7.23 -1.27
CA VAL A 50 4.93 6.35 -1.17
C VAL A 50 5.90 6.50 -2.34
N ALA A 51 7.14 6.04 -2.13
CA ALA A 51 8.12 5.98 -3.20
C ALA A 51 7.62 5.08 -4.33
N CYS A 52 7.52 5.63 -5.54
CA CYS A 52 7.09 4.90 -6.72
C CYS A 52 8.22 4.88 -7.76
N ILE A 53 8.35 3.77 -8.47
CA ILE A 53 9.24 3.64 -9.62
C ILE A 53 8.36 3.27 -10.79
N TRP A 54 8.23 4.22 -11.71
CA TRP A 54 7.55 3.99 -12.96
C TRP A 54 8.27 4.77 -14.06
N ASP A 55 8.74 4.05 -15.09
CA ASP A 55 9.33 4.65 -16.29
C ASP A 55 8.26 5.07 -17.33
#